data_AF-A0A3D3JN32-F1
#
_entry.id   AF-A0A3D3JN32-F1
#
_cell.length_a   1.000
_cell.length_b   1.000
_cell.length_c   1.000
_cell.angle_alpha   90.00
_cell.angle_beta   90.00
_cell.angle_gamma   90.00
#
_symmetry.space_group_name_H-M   'P 1'
#
loop_
_entity.id
_entity.type
_entity.pdbx_description
1 polymer ?
#
loop_
_entity_poly.entity_id
_entity_poly.type
_entity_poly.pdbx_seq_one_letter_code
_entity_poly.pdbx_strand_id
1 'polypeptide(L)'
;GCQNGWHGTELGMAGVTGFNLSDNSPPERHAAFLSSGKFYKSLLQCRWQFATPYLGYGEMLKPPRVEGDIPTVSRKDMHGPFTVSLVEGSAWQAPDGTIGVFFLNYDKENAYDFTWTIDRAETPMRMSRWSEAGGLTLLKDTAQLRIEPLGLIALKLEVLQ
;
A
#
# COMPACT_ATOMS: atom_id res chain seq x y z
N GLY A 1 -27.71 5.77 -11.97
CA GLY A 1 -26.35 6.34 -11.85
C GLY A 1 -26.00 6.38 -10.38
N CYS A 2 -24.96 5.67 -9.97
CA CYS A 2 -24.57 5.55 -8.56
C CYS A 2 -23.68 6.74 -8.18
N GLN A 3 -24.19 7.62 -7.32
CA GLN A 3 -23.51 8.83 -6.83
C GLN A 3 -22.24 8.58 -6.00
N ASN A 4 -21.90 7.31 -5.76
CA ASN A 4 -20.78 6.94 -4.90
C ASN A 4 -19.62 6.28 -5.69
N GLY A 5 -19.75 6.14 -7.01
CA GLY A 5 -18.69 5.57 -7.86
C GLY A 5 -18.50 4.05 -7.77
N TRP A 6 -19.27 3.33 -6.95
CA TRP A 6 -19.20 1.87 -6.82
C TRP A 6 -20.17 1.18 -7.81
N HIS A 7 -19.64 0.63 -8.89
CA HIS A 7 -20.19 -0.42 -9.74
C HIS A 7 -20.24 -1.76 -8.99
N GLY A 8 -21.10 -2.68 -9.47
CA GLY A 8 -21.26 -4.02 -8.88
C GLY A 8 -19.96 -4.83 -8.75
N THR A 9 -18.98 -4.56 -9.61
CA THR A 9 -17.63 -5.15 -9.54
C THR A 9 -16.87 -4.74 -8.29
N GLU A 10 -16.98 -3.47 -7.86
CA GLU A 10 -16.25 -2.95 -6.72
C GLU A 10 -16.93 -3.34 -5.38
N LEU A 11 -18.26 -3.54 -5.39
CA LEU A 11 -18.99 -4.17 -4.27
C LEU A 11 -18.66 -5.67 -4.12
N GLY A 12 -18.51 -6.39 -5.24
CA GLY A 12 -18.05 -7.78 -5.25
C GLY A 12 -16.60 -7.93 -4.76
N MET A 13 -15.75 -6.94 -5.04
CA MET A 13 -14.40 -6.82 -4.47
C MET A 13 -14.44 -6.58 -2.95
N ALA A 14 -15.32 -5.74 -2.42
CA ALA A 14 -15.37 -5.45 -0.98
C ALA A 14 -15.82 -6.64 -0.09
N GLY A 15 -16.08 -7.82 -0.68
CA GLY A 15 -16.43 -9.03 0.05
C GLY A 15 -17.89 -9.11 0.47
N VAL A 16 -18.79 -8.36 -0.18
CA VAL A 16 -20.23 -8.49 0.06
C VAL A 16 -20.69 -9.84 -0.47
N THR A 17 -20.87 -10.80 0.43
CA THR A 17 -21.58 -12.05 0.16
C THR A 17 -23.02 -11.71 -0.26
N GLY A 18 -23.31 -11.76 -1.55
CA GLY A 18 -24.63 -11.43 -2.09
C GLY A 18 -24.64 -10.80 -3.48
N PHE A 19 -23.49 -10.36 -4.00
CA PHE A 19 -23.38 -10.02 -5.42
C PHE A 19 -23.00 -11.28 -6.20
N ASN A 20 -23.99 -11.90 -6.87
CA ASN A 20 -23.75 -12.96 -7.84
C ASN A 20 -22.90 -12.40 -8.99
N LEU A 21 -21.57 -12.50 -8.87
CA LEU A 21 -20.72 -12.71 -10.04
C LEU A 21 -21.33 -13.93 -10.71
N SER A 22 -22.07 -13.74 -11.81
CA SER A 22 -22.86 -14.77 -12.48
C SER A 22 -22.13 -16.11 -12.45
N ASP A 23 -22.85 -17.17 -12.04
CA ASP A 23 -22.44 -18.58 -11.80
C ASP A 23 -21.51 -19.24 -12.84
N ASN A 24 -21.19 -18.52 -13.93
CA ASN A 24 -20.36 -18.95 -15.05
C ASN A 24 -18.92 -18.38 -15.02
N SER A 25 -18.50 -17.71 -13.94
CA SER A 25 -17.13 -17.23 -13.79
C SER A 25 -16.23 -18.38 -13.33
N PRO A 26 -15.09 -18.67 -14.00
CA PRO A 26 -14.15 -19.68 -13.53
C PRO A 26 -13.76 -19.44 -12.06
N PRO A 27 -13.65 -20.48 -11.21
CA PRO A 27 -13.33 -20.34 -9.79
C PRO A 27 -12.09 -19.49 -9.51
N GLU A 28 -11.09 -19.59 -10.39
CA GLU A 28 -9.84 -18.82 -10.36
C GLU A 28 -10.08 -17.31 -10.48
N ARG A 29 -11.05 -16.88 -11.31
CA ARG A 29 -11.42 -15.47 -11.40
C ARG A 29 -12.04 -15.00 -10.08
N HIS A 30 -12.89 -15.82 -9.46
CA HIS A 30 -13.53 -15.48 -8.19
C HIS A 30 -12.51 -15.28 -7.06
N ALA A 31 -11.52 -16.18 -6.96
CA ALA A 31 -10.44 -16.06 -5.98
C ALA A 31 -9.60 -14.78 -6.18
N ALA A 32 -9.27 -14.45 -7.43
CA ALA A 32 -8.53 -13.23 -7.77
C ALA A 32 -9.31 -11.94 -7.46
N PHE A 33 -10.64 -11.95 -7.60
CA PHE A 33 -11.50 -10.81 -7.23
C PHE A 33 -11.54 -10.60 -5.72
N LEU A 34 -11.65 -11.69 -4.93
CA LEU A 34 -11.67 -11.61 -3.47
C LEU A 34 -10.34 -11.12 -2.89
N SER A 35 -9.21 -11.58 -3.41
CA SER A 35 -7.88 -11.14 -2.94
C SER A 35 -7.62 -9.67 -3.27
N SER A 36 -7.88 -9.26 -4.51
CA SER A 36 -7.79 -7.85 -4.93
C SER A 36 -8.71 -6.97 -4.08
N GLY A 37 -9.90 -7.47 -3.78
CA GLY A 37 -10.89 -6.78 -2.98
C GLY A 37 -10.50 -6.52 -1.52
N LYS A 38 -9.90 -7.51 -0.86
CA LYS A 38 -9.29 -7.33 0.47
C LYS A 38 -8.18 -6.30 0.45
N PHE A 39 -7.34 -6.32 -0.59
CA PHE A 39 -6.28 -5.33 -0.77
C PHE A 39 -6.85 -3.91 -0.90
N TYR A 40 -7.82 -3.70 -1.80
CA TYR A 40 -8.48 -2.40 -1.95
C TYR A 40 -9.14 -1.91 -0.66
N LYS A 41 -9.79 -2.81 0.09
CA LYS A 41 -10.37 -2.48 1.40
C LYS A 41 -9.30 -2.00 2.38
N SER A 42 -8.16 -2.69 2.45
CA SER A 42 -7.03 -2.30 3.31
C SER A 42 -6.48 -0.92 2.94
N LEU A 43 -6.33 -0.63 1.63
CA LEU A 43 -5.92 0.70 1.15
C LEU A 43 -6.89 1.79 1.59
N LEU A 44 -8.20 1.57 1.45
CA LEU A 44 -9.23 2.54 1.83
C LEU A 44 -9.29 2.77 3.34
N GLN A 45 -9.19 1.70 4.13
CA GLN A 45 -9.13 1.81 5.58
C GLN A 45 -7.89 2.55 6.03
N CYS A 46 -6.71 2.22 5.48
CA CYS A 46 -5.48 2.94 5.76
C CYS A 46 -5.63 4.43 5.42
N ARG A 47 -6.16 4.74 4.23
CA ARG A 47 -6.42 6.13 3.81
C ARG A 47 -7.25 6.88 4.85
N TRP A 48 -8.36 6.30 5.29
CA TRP A 48 -9.29 6.95 6.19
C TRP A 48 -8.76 7.05 7.63
N GLN A 49 -8.18 5.98 8.15
CA GLN A 49 -7.78 5.89 9.56
C GLN A 49 -6.41 6.52 9.85
N PHE A 50 -5.51 6.53 8.86
CA PHE A 50 -4.11 6.91 9.07
C PHE A 50 -3.59 7.86 8.01
N ALA A 51 -3.80 7.57 6.73
CA ALA A 51 -3.05 8.22 5.66
C ALA A 51 -3.56 9.61 5.29
N THR A 52 -4.73 10.04 5.78
CA THR A 52 -5.38 11.31 5.40
C THR A 52 -4.47 12.55 5.56
N PRO A 53 -3.72 12.74 6.68
CA PRO A 53 -2.80 13.86 6.81
C PRO A 53 -1.68 13.90 5.76
N TYR A 54 -1.32 12.74 5.22
CA TYR A 54 -0.18 12.58 4.30
C TYR A 54 -0.63 12.56 2.84
N LEU A 55 -1.53 11.65 2.47
CA LEU A 55 -2.01 11.47 1.09
C LEU A 55 -3.12 12.46 0.69
N GLY A 56 -3.80 13.05 1.67
CA GLY A 56 -4.87 14.03 1.42
C GLY A 56 -4.40 15.47 1.43
N TYR A 57 -3.47 15.80 2.34
CA TYR A 57 -3.03 17.18 2.59
C TYR A 57 -1.52 17.36 2.63
N GLY A 58 -0.75 16.27 2.57
CA GLY A 58 0.68 16.31 2.69
C GLY A 58 1.37 16.61 1.37
N GLU A 59 2.63 17.00 1.47
CA GLU A 59 3.50 17.22 0.32
C GLU A 59 4.27 15.95 0.00
N MET A 60 4.29 15.56 -1.27
CA MET A 60 5.04 14.39 -1.71
C MET A 60 6.53 14.67 -1.58
N LEU A 61 7.23 13.80 -0.84
CA LEU A 61 8.68 13.80 -0.74
C LEU A 61 9.30 12.95 -1.85
N LYS A 62 10.62 13.00 -1.96
CA LYS A 62 11.35 12.02 -2.76
C LYS A 62 11.02 10.60 -2.26
N PRO A 63 10.65 9.67 -3.16
CA PRO A 63 10.32 8.30 -2.78
C PRO A 63 11.46 7.62 -2.01
N PRO A 64 11.14 6.74 -1.05
CA PRO A 64 12.13 5.89 -0.41
C PRO A 64 12.84 5.03 -1.45
N ARG A 65 14.14 4.81 -1.25
CA ARG A 65 14.87 3.79 -1.98
C ARG A 65 14.53 2.43 -1.36
N VAL A 66 14.14 1.48 -2.20
CA VAL A 66 13.86 0.10 -1.81
C VAL A 66 14.96 -0.79 -2.37
N GLU A 67 15.57 -1.61 -1.52
CA GLU A 67 16.65 -2.53 -1.89
C GLU A 67 16.34 -3.94 -1.39
N GLY A 68 16.40 -4.91 -2.30
CA GLY A 68 16.11 -6.32 -2.04
C GLY A 68 16.07 -7.11 -3.34
N ASP A 69 15.90 -8.43 -3.25
CA ASP A 69 15.68 -9.29 -4.41
C ASP A 69 14.19 -9.20 -4.84
N ILE A 70 13.84 -8.07 -5.47
CA ILE A 70 12.49 -7.76 -5.90
C ILE A 70 12.45 -7.70 -7.43
N PRO A 71 11.65 -8.54 -8.10
CA PRO A 71 11.54 -8.51 -9.55
C PRO A 71 10.95 -7.19 -10.06
N THR A 72 11.41 -6.78 -11.23
CA THR A 72 10.80 -5.69 -11.99
C THR A 72 9.83 -6.24 -13.03
N VAL A 73 8.63 -5.68 -13.12
CA VAL A 73 7.69 -5.96 -14.20
C VAL A 73 7.85 -4.90 -15.27
N SER A 74 8.05 -5.36 -16.50
CA SER A 74 8.01 -4.51 -17.69
C SER A 74 6.77 -4.84 -18.50
N ARG A 75 5.96 -3.83 -18.83
CA ARG A 75 4.88 -3.96 -19.79
C ARG A 75 4.92 -2.82 -20.79
N LYS A 76 4.37 -3.05 -21.96
CA LYS A 76 4.12 -2.01 -22.95
C LYS A 76 2.63 -1.88 -23.12
N ASP A 77 2.11 -0.68 -22.90
CA ASP A 77 0.73 -0.34 -23.17
C ASP A 77 0.63 0.85 -24.15
N MET A 78 -0.58 1.41 -24.29
CA MET A 78 -0.85 2.54 -25.17
C MET A 78 -0.13 3.84 -24.77
N HIS A 79 0.38 3.94 -23.55
CA HIS A 79 1.14 5.07 -23.03
C HIS A 79 2.66 4.87 -23.13
N GLY A 80 3.10 3.70 -23.58
CA GLY A 80 4.51 3.35 -23.79
C GLY A 80 4.96 2.15 -22.97
N PRO A 81 6.25 1.78 -23.06
CA PRO A 81 6.82 0.82 -22.13
C PRO A 81 6.95 1.46 -20.74
N PHE A 82 6.52 0.73 -19.72
CA PHE A 82 6.83 1.03 -18.33
C PHE A 82 7.52 -0.17 -17.68
N THR A 83 8.46 0.14 -16.78
CA THR A 83 9.17 -0.83 -15.96
C THR A 83 9.08 -0.37 -14.52
N VAL A 84 8.52 -1.20 -13.66
CA VAL A 84 8.31 -0.90 -12.24
C VAL A 84 8.79 -2.07 -11.39
N SER A 85 9.31 -1.77 -10.20
CA SER A 85 9.54 -2.78 -9.17
C SER A 85 8.21 -3.33 -8.67
N LEU A 86 8.14 -4.62 -8.33
CA LEU A 86 6.92 -5.19 -7.72
C LEU A 86 6.66 -4.64 -6.31
N VAL A 87 7.69 -4.13 -5.65
CA VAL A 87 7.56 -3.38 -4.39
C VAL A 87 8.00 -1.94 -4.62
N GLU A 88 7.09 -1.00 -4.33
CA GLU A 88 7.35 0.43 -4.45
C GLU A 88 7.04 1.15 -3.14
N GLY A 89 7.82 2.19 -2.86
CA GLY A 89 7.64 3.08 -1.71
C GLY A 89 7.23 4.48 -2.15
N SER A 90 6.41 5.16 -1.34
CA SER A 90 6.17 6.59 -1.44
C SER A 90 6.30 7.25 -0.07
N ALA A 91 6.72 8.52 -0.04
CA ALA A 91 6.91 9.28 1.18
C ALA A 91 6.23 10.65 1.08
N TRP A 92 5.63 11.08 2.17
CA TRP A 92 4.76 12.26 2.21
C TRP A 92 4.94 12.97 3.54
N GLN A 93 5.14 14.29 3.52
CA GLN A 93 5.23 15.10 4.73
C GLN A 93 3.86 15.71 5.04
N ALA A 94 3.34 15.45 6.23
CA ALA A 94 2.11 16.06 6.72
C ALA A 94 2.36 17.51 7.20
N PRO A 95 1.32 18.34 7.32
CA PRO A 95 1.44 19.71 7.83
C PRO A 95 2.02 19.84 9.25
N ASP A 96 1.90 18.79 10.07
CA ASP A 96 2.49 18.74 11.42
C ASP A 96 3.99 18.39 11.41
N GLY A 97 4.59 18.23 10.23
CA GLY A 97 5.99 17.90 10.02
C GLY A 97 6.31 16.40 10.10
N THR A 98 5.36 15.54 10.47
CA THR A 98 5.55 14.08 10.48
C THR A 98 5.57 13.53 9.05
N ILE A 99 6.21 12.37 8.87
CA ILE A 99 6.39 11.76 7.55
C ILE A 99 5.63 10.43 7.50
N GLY A 100 4.77 10.29 6.50
CA GLY A 100 4.11 9.04 6.15
C GLY A 100 4.92 8.31 5.07
N VAL A 101 5.28 7.06 5.31
CA VAL A 101 5.93 6.20 4.32
C VAL A 101 5.03 5.00 4.02
N PHE A 102 4.77 4.74 2.74
CA PHE A 102 3.85 3.71 2.29
C PHE A 102 4.56 2.78 1.30
N PHE A 103 4.56 1.49 1.59
CA PHE A 103 5.04 0.45 0.68
C PHE A 103 3.88 -0.40 0.18
N LEU A 104 3.89 -0.69 -1.11
CA LEU A 104 2.92 -1.56 -1.78
C LEU A 104 3.64 -2.72 -2.42
N ASN A 105 3.02 -3.90 -2.36
CA ASN A 105 3.43 -5.08 -3.13
C ASN A 105 2.36 -5.38 -4.19
N TYR A 106 2.73 -5.29 -5.46
CA TYR A 106 1.82 -5.57 -6.57
C TYR A 106 1.79 -7.05 -6.97
N ASP A 107 2.69 -7.88 -6.42
CA ASP A 107 2.68 -9.32 -6.64
C ASP A 107 1.50 -9.95 -5.88
N LYS A 108 0.83 -10.90 -6.53
CA LYS A 108 -0.30 -11.66 -6.01
C LYS A 108 0.12 -12.93 -5.28
N GLU A 109 1.36 -13.37 -5.49
CA GLU A 109 1.84 -14.70 -5.10
C GLU A 109 2.98 -14.59 -4.09
N ASN A 110 3.90 -13.65 -4.28
CA ASN A 110 5.14 -13.61 -3.51
C ASN A 110 5.16 -12.48 -2.48
N ALA A 111 5.66 -12.83 -1.29
CA ALA A 111 6.07 -11.87 -0.27
C ALA A 111 7.55 -11.51 -0.49
N TYR A 112 7.93 -10.30 -0.09
CA TYR A 112 9.30 -9.82 -0.24
C TYR A 112 9.85 -9.27 1.07
N ASP A 113 11.10 -9.62 1.34
CA ASP A 113 11.92 -8.99 2.36
C ASP A 113 12.80 -7.92 1.69
N PHE A 114 12.82 -6.72 2.24
CA PHE A 114 13.57 -5.61 1.67
C PHE A 114 14.07 -4.66 2.76
N THR A 115 15.14 -3.95 2.42
CA THR A 115 15.62 -2.79 3.17
C THR A 115 15.19 -1.52 2.45
N TRP A 116 15.16 -0.41 3.17
CA TRP A 116 14.72 0.84 2.60
C TRP A 116 15.37 2.02 3.30
N THR A 117 15.49 3.13 2.56
CA THR A 117 16.03 4.38 3.08
C THR A 117 15.24 5.57 2.56
N ILE A 118 15.26 6.67 3.31
CA ILE A 118 14.77 7.98 2.88
C ILE A 118 15.89 9.01 3.10
N ASP A 119 16.01 10.00 2.20
CA ASP A 119 17.10 10.98 2.20
C ASP A 119 17.21 11.83 3.50
N ARG A 120 16.28 11.73 4.44
CA ARG A 120 16.32 12.43 5.74
C ARG A 120 16.97 11.64 6.89
N ALA A 121 17.76 10.61 6.59
CA ALA A 121 18.33 9.68 7.57
C ALA A 121 19.29 10.29 8.63
N GLU A 122 19.64 11.58 8.54
CA GLU A 122 20.57 12.22 9.49
C GLU A 122 19.91 12.63 10.82
N THR A 123 18.58 12.71 10.90
CA THR A 123 17.89 13.04 12.16
C THR A 123 17.32 11.78 12.81
N PRO A 124 17.51 11.57 14.13
CA PRO A 124 16.86 10.46 14.82
C PRO A 124 15.35 10.54 14.65
N MET A 125 14.73 9.44 14.23
CA MET A 125 13.29 9.36 14.03
C MET A 125 12.70 8.22 14.85
N ARG A 126 11.52 8.48 15.41
CA ARG A 126 10.66 7.46 15.99
C ARG A 126 9.75 6.93 14.90
N MET A 127 9.68 5.61 14.75
CA MET A 127 8.89 4.98 13.71
C MET A 127 7.75 4.14 14.28
N SER A 128 6.54 4.33 13.76
CA SER A 128 5.37 3.52 14.10
C SER A 128 4.75 2.94 12.84
N ARG A 129 4.21 1.72 12.92
CA ARG A 129 3.48 1.06 11.83
C ARG A 129 1.98 1.06 12.10
N TRP A 130 1.20 1.42 11.09
CA TRP A 130 -0.25 1.25 11.13
C TRP A 130 -0.64 -0.20 10.82
N SER A 131 -1.69 -0.66 11.49
CA SER A 131 -2.38 -1.92 11.21
C SER A 131 -3.89 -1.74 11.32
N GLU A 132 -4.65 -2.50 10.53
CA GLU A 132 -6.11 -2.45 10.51
C GLU A 132 -6.73 -2.75 11.90
N ALA A 133 -6.13 -3.68 12.64
CA ALA A 133 -6.66 -4.14 13.93
C ALA A 133 -6.19 -3.30 15.13
N GLY A 134 -5.02 -2.67 15.06
CA GLY A 134 -4.33 -2.10 16.23
C GLY A 134 -3.92 -0.63 16.10
N GLY A 135 -4.20 0.03 14.98
CA GLY A 135 -3.72 1.40 14.76
C GLY A 135 -2.19 1.46 14.73
N LEU A 136 -1.61 2.53 15.29
CA LEU A 136 -0.16 2.77 15.27
C LEU A 136 0.55 2.02 16.39
N THR A 137 1.52 1.18 16.02
CA THR A 137 2.42 0.47 16.93
C THR A 137 3.87 0.89 16.71
N LEU A 138 4.58 1.23 17.79
CA LEU A 138 6.00 1.60 17.72
C LEU A 138 6.86 0.43 17.25
N LEU A 139 7.76 0.69 16.29
CA LEU A 139 8.73 -0.27 15.79
C LEU A 139 10.07 -0.14 16.52
N LYS A 140 10.66 -1.29 16.88
CA LYS A 140 11.98 -1.38 17.54
C LYS A 140 13.13 -1.57 16.55
N ASP A 141 12.85 -2.22 15.42
CA ASP A 141 13.75 -2.40 14.30
C ASP A 141 13.03 -1.95 13.02
N THR A 142 13.76 -1.25 12.17
CA THR A 142 13.24 -0.50 11.02
C THR A 142 14.03 -0.76 9.74
N ALA A 143 15.19 -1.43 9.84
CA ALA A 143 16.12 -1.59 8.74
C ALA A 143 15.60 -2.56 7.67
N GLN A 144 14.84 -3.58 8.09
CA GLN A 144 14.30 -4.60 7.21
C GLN A 144 12.80 -4.75 7.41
N LEU A 145 12.07 -4.82 6.31
CA LEU A 145 10.63 -5.02 6.27
C LEU A 145 10.29 -6.24 5.43
N ARG A 146 9.19 -6.89 5.80
CA ARG A 146 8.54 -7.93 5.00
C ARG A 146 7.17 -7.47 4.57
N ILE A 147 6.88 -7.52 3.27
CA ILE A 147 5.57 -7.20 2.70
C ILE A 147 4.97 -8.44 2.04
N GLU A 148 3.76 -8.79 2.48
CA GLU A 148 3.01 -9.95 1.96
C GLU A 148 2.45 -9.66 0.56
N PRO A 149 2.00 -10.69 -0.20
CA PRO A 149 1.39 -10.49 -1.51
C PRO A 149 0.16 -9.58 -1.42
N LEU A 150 0.02 -8.66 -2.36
CA LEU A 150 -0.97 -7.58 -2.32
C LEU A 150 -0.98 -6.88 -0.94
N GLY A 151 0.21 -6.63 -0.41
CA GLY A 151 0.42 -6.07 0.91
C GLY A 151 0.51 -4.56 0.91
N LEU A 152 0.24 -3.99 2.09
CA LEU A 152 0.46 -2.58 2.42
C LEU A 152 1.27 -2.52 3.72
N ILE A 153 2.34 -1.71 3.70
CA ILE A 153 3.00 -1.25 4.92
C ILE A 153 2.83 0.27 4.96
N ALA A 154 2.28 0.78 6.05
CA ALA A 154 2.11 2.21 6.28
C ALA A 154 2.82 2.60 7.58
N LEU A 155 3.77 3.53 7.49
CA LEU A 155 4.64 3.95 8.56
C LEU A 155 4.45 5.44 8.85
N LYS A 156 4.50 5.79 10.12
CA LYS A 156 4.66 7.16 10.62
C LYS A 156 6.09 7.33 11.13
N LEU A 157 6.77 8.35 10.64
CA LEU A 157 8.08 8.78 11.09
C LEU A 157 7.93 10.14 11.79
N GLU A 158 8.38 10.21 13.03
CA GLU A 158 8.37 11.42 13.85
C GLU A 158 9.81 11.81 14.15
N VAL A 159 10.19 13.02 13.73
CA VAL A 159 11.52 13.56 14.02
C VAL A 159 11.65 13.79 15.52
N LEU A 160 12.70 13.26 16.13
CA LEU A 160 13.04 13.51 17.52
C LEU A 160 13.87 14.79 17.59
N GLN A 161 13.41 15.75 18.41
CA GLN A 161 14.16 16.95 18.77
C GLN A 161 15.16 16.65 19.87
#